data_AF-X1T106-F1
#
_entry.id   AF-X1T106-F1
#
_cell.length_a   1.000
_cell.length_b   1.000
_cell.length_c   1.000
_cell.angle_alpha   90.00
_cell.angle_beta   90.00
_cell.angle_gamma   90.00
#
_symmetry.space_group_name_H-M   'P 1'
#
loop_
_entity.id
_entity.type
_entity.pdbx_description
1 polymer ?
#
loop_
_entity_poly.entity_id
_entity_poly.type
_entity_poly.pdbx_seq_one_letter_code
_entity_poly.pdbx_strand_id
1 'polypeptide(L)'
;TREEIYKLKKRKEPYKHLFEVIKGEEDLLVLPLVLSIPLNETVKNLVFYGQPPITDSKRQIPEGIVMVDVEIRIKKVVRQFVSLMNEF
;
A
#
# COMPACT_ATOMS: atom_id res chain seq x y z
N THR A 1 -5.47 11.24 -17.58
CA THR A 1 -4.51 11.01 -18.69
C THR A 1 -3.07 11.23 -18.22
N ARG A 2 -2.06 10.69 -18.93
CA ARG A 2 -0.63 10.85 -18.59
C ARG A 2 -0.21 12.31 -18.37
N GLU A 3 -0.86 13.23 -19.06
CA GLU A 3 -0.62 14.68 -18.95
C GLU A 3 -1.16 15.28 -17.64
N GLU A 4 -2.26 14.75 -17.09
CA GLU A 4 -2.79 15.20 -15.79
C GLU A 4 -1.86 14.78 -14.64
N ILE A 5 -1.28 13.58 -14.71
CA ILE A 5 -0.28 13.09 -13.76
C ILE A 5 0.99 13.97 -13.80
N TYR A 6 1.39 14.44 -14.97
CA TYR A 6 2.54 15.34 -15.11
C TYR A 6 2.24 16.77 -14.62
N LYS A 7 0.98 17.23 -14.73
CA LYS A 7 0.54 18.51 -14.16
C LYS A 7 0.53 18.48 -12.63
N LEU A 8 0.22 17.35 -12.01
CA LEU A 8 0.34 17.14 -10.55
C LEU A 8 1.80 17.29 -10.07
N LYS A 9 2.79 16.83 -10.85
CA LYS A 9 4.24 16.99 -10.51
C LYS A 9 4.72 18.43 -10.36
N LYS A 10 4.04 19.42 -10.97
CA LYS A 10 4.49 20.82 -10.96
C LYS A 10 3.85 21.68 -9.86
N ARG A 11 2.80 21.20 -9.19
CA ARG A 11 2.21 21.88 -8.03
C ARG A 11 2.99 21.49 -6.77
N LYS A 12 4.05 22.24 -6.51
CA LYS A 12 4.69 22.33 -5.19
C LYS A 12 3.73 23.04 -4.22
N GLU A 13 2.91 22.27 -3.54
CA GLU A 13 2.19 22.65 -2.33
C GLU A 13 2.50 21.59 -1.26
N PRO A 14 2.66 21.96 0.02
CA PRO A 14 3.17 21.08 1.07
C PRO A 14 2.06 20.17 1.65
N TYR A 15 1.48 19.29 0.84
CA TYR A 15 0.44 18.35 1.31
C TYR A 15 0.83 16.89 1.06
N LYS A 16 1.17 16.22 2.19
CA LYS A 16 0.86 14.86 2.70
C LYS A 16 0.39 13.72 1.75
N HIS A 17 0.72 13.72 0.47
CA HIS A 17 0.37 12.60 -0.41
C HIS A 17 1.63 11.98 -1.00
N LEU A 18 1.93 10.76 -0.58
CA LEU A 18 2.95 9.93 -1.20
C LEU A 18 2.35 9.28 -2.44
N PHE A 19 2.98 9.50 -3.59
CA PHE A 19 2.58 8.89 -4.86
C PHE A 19 3.71 7.99 -5.36
N GLU A 20 3.48 6.68 -5.32
CA GLU A 20 4.41 5.65 -5.77
C GLU A 20 3.77 4.87 -6.92
N VAL A 21 4.46 4.76 -8.06
CA VAL A 21 3.96 4.06 -9.25
C VAL A 21 4.64 2.71 -9.33
N ILE A 22 3.88 1.64 -9.17
CA ILE A 22 4.38 0.27 -9.14
C ILE A 22 3.60 -0.55 -10.18
N LYS A 23 4.28 -1.47 -10.86
CA LYS A 23 3.67 -2.41 -11.81
C LYS A 23 3.51 -3.76 -11.10
N GLY A 24 2.32 -4.35 -11.10
CA GLY A 24 2.05 -5.64 -10.44
C GLY A 24 0.57 -5.85 -10.11
N GLU A 25 0.26 -6.93 -9.40
CA GLU A 25 -1.07 -7.20 -8.83
C GLU A 25 -1.39 -6.15 -7.75
N GLU A 26 -2.59 -5.56 -7.82
CA GLU A 26 -2.99 -4.40 -6.99
C GLU A 26 -2.92 -4.66 -5.48
N ASP A 27 -3.20 -5.89 -5.04
CA ASP A 27 -3.13 -6.28 -3.63
C ASP A 27 -1.69 -6.34 -3.11
N LEU A 28 -0.73 -6.75 -3.94
CA LEU A 28 0.70 -6.72 -3.61
C LEU A 28 1.27 -5.30 -3.61
N LEU A 29 0.65 -4.35 -4.33
CA LEU A 29 1.06 -2.93 -4.32
C LEU A 29 0.82 -2.26 -2.96
N VAL A 30 0.01 -2.87 -2.08
CA VAL A 30 -0.21 -2.37 -0.71
C VAL A 30 1.06 -2.46 0.15
N LEU A 31 1.93 -3.43 -0.11
CA LEU A 31 3.11 -3.71 0.69
C LEU A 31 4.11 -2.55 0.67
N PRO A 32 4.61 -2.08 -0.50
CA PRO A 32 5.49 -0.91 -0.55
C PRO A 32 4.82 0.36 -0.01
N LEU A 33 3.52 0.56 -0.24
CA LEU A 33 2.77 1.70 0.33
C LEU A 33 2.80 1.69 1.87
N VAL A 34 2.56 0.52 2.48
CA VAL A 34 2.65 0.36 3.95
C VAL A 34 4.05 0.69 4.45
N LEU A 35 5.10 0.31 3.72
CA LEU A 35 6.48 0.61 4.11
C LEU A 35 6.83 2.10 4.02
N SER A 36 6.23 2.83 3.09
CA SER A 36 6.57 4.21 2.77
C SER A 36 5.80 5.26 3.59
N ILE A 37 4.67 4.91 4.22
CA ILE A 37 3.89 5.81 5.09
C ILE A 37 4.66 6.19 6.37
N PRO A 38 5.03 7.45 6.63
CA PRO A 38 5.71 7.82 7.88
C PRO A 38 4.82 7.58 9.10
N LEU A 39 5.37 6.93 10.12
CA LEU A 39 4.64 6.71 11.37
C LEU A 39 4.71 7.97 12.24
N ASN A 40 3.58 8.34 12.84
CA ASN A 40 3.45 9.45 13.75
C ASN A 40 2.56 9.02 14.91
N GLU A 41 2.98 9.28 16.15
CA GLU A 41 2.24 8.91 17.38
C GLU A 41 0.90 9.64 17.53
N THR A 42 0.73 10.77 16.85
CA THR A 42 -0.47 11.62 16.91
C THR A 42 -1.46 11.38 15.78
N VAL A 43 -1.09 10.61 14.75
CA VAL A 43 -1.92 10.40 13.55
C VAL A 43 -2.00 8.92 13.23
N LYS A 44 -3.23 8.40 13.27
CA LYS A 44 -3.51 7.03 12.84
C LYS A 44 -3.41 6.92 11.32
N ASN A 45 -2.62 5.96 10.84
CA ASN A 45 -2.46 5.70 9.42
C ASN A 45 -3.26 4.46 9.03
N LEU A 46 -4.20 4.61 8.11
CA LEU A 46 -5.03 3.52 7.62
C LEU A 46 -4.79 3.31 6.13
N VAL A 47 -4.66 2.06 5.72
CA VAL A 47 -4.59 1.65 4.31
C VAL A 47 -5.79 0.78 3.99
N PHE A 48 -6.42 1.05 2.86
CA PHE A 48 -7.58 0.33 2.38
C PHE A 48 -7.26 -0.25 1.01
N TYR A 49 -7.64 -1.50 0.78
CA TYR A 49 -7.57 -2.12 -0.53
C TYR A 49 -8.76 -3.05 -0.75
N GLY A 50 -9.18 -3.18 -2.01
CA GLY A 50 -10.21 -4.12 -2.40
C GLY A 50 -9.66 -5.54 -2.40
N GLN A 51 -10.43 -6.49 -1.88
CA GLN A 51 -10.15 -7.90 -2.01
C GLN A 51 -11.15 -8.51 -2.99
N PRO A 52 -10.67 -9.09 -4.10
CA PRO A 52 -11.54 -9.62 -5.13
C PRO A 52 -12.40 -10.78 -4.62
N PRO A 53 -13.53 -11.05 -5.29
CA PRO A 53 -14.46 -12.11 -4.93
C PRO A 53 -13.87 -13.52 -5.07
N ILE A 54 -12.88 -13.65 -5.96
CA ILE A 54 -12.25 -14.91 -6.30
C ILE A 54 -10.78 -14.81 -5.91
N THR A 55 -10.32 -15.79 -5.15
CA THR A 55 -8.94 -15.93 -4.69
C THR A 55 -8.51 -17.39 -4.85
N ASP A 56 -7.27 -17.60 -5.28
CA ASP A 56 -6.67 -18.94 -5.41
C ASP A 56 -6.33 -19.59 -4.05
N SER A 57 -6.67 -18.92 -2.95
CA SER A 57 -6.47 -19.42 -1.59
C SER A 57 -7.34 -20.64 -1.31
N LYS A 58 -6.74 -21.68 -0.72
CA LYS A 58 -7.46 -22.85 -0.18
C LYS A 58 -8.40 -22.49 0.99
N ARG A 59 -8.21 -21.32 1.60
CA ARG A 59 -9.08 -20.77 2.66
C ARG A 59 -9.98 -19.71 2.06
N GLN A 60 -11.27 -19.76 2.36
CA GLN A 60 -12.20 -18.68 1.98
C GLN A 60 -11.71 -17.36 2.57
N ILE A 61 -11.43 -16.40 1.70
CA ILE A 61 -11.12 -15.03 2.10
C ILE A 61 -12.34 -14.18 1.71
N PRO A 62 -13.00 -13.48 2.66
CA PRO A 62 -14.23 -12.75 2.37
C PRO A 62 -14.01 -11.61 1.39
N GLU A 63 -14.82 -11.55 0.34
CA GLU A 63 -14.84 -10.42 -0.61
C GLU A 63 -15.14 -9.10 0.12
N GLY A 64 -14.50 -8.01 -0.29
CA GLY A 64 -14.82 -6.69 0.29
C GLY A 64 -13.63 -5.75 0.37
N ILE A 65 -13.67 -4.82 1.32
CA ILE A 65 -12.59 -3.87 1.58
C ILE A 65 -11.81 -4.34 2.80
N VAL A 66 -10.51 -4.51 2.64
CA VAL A 66 -9.59 -4.75 3.76
C VAL A 66 -9.09 -3.40 4.26
N MET A 67 -9.14 -3.21 5.58
CA MET A 67 -8.58 -2.05 6.27
C MET A 67 -7.41 -2.49 7.14
N VAL A 68 -6.27 -1.83 6.98
CA VAL A 68 -5.05 -2.12 7.73
C VAL A 68 -4.65 -0.89 8.54
N ASP A 69 -4.44 -1.11 9.83
CA ASP A 69 -3.87 -0.13 10.75
C ASP A 69 -2.34 -0.14 10.66
N VAL A 70 -1.74 0.93 10.14
CA VAL A 70 -0.31 0.96 9.84
C VAL A 70 0.48 1.37 11.07
N GLU A 71 0.94 0.36 11.80
CA GLU A 71 1.81 0.50 12.97
C GLU A 71 3.22 -0.06 12.74
N ILE A 72 4.13 0.17 13.70
CA ILE A 72 5.50 -0.40 13.69
C ILE A 72 5.49 -1.90 13.45
N ARG A 73 4.56 -2.63 14.09
CA ARG A 73 4.46 -4.09 13.97
C ARG A 73 4.12 -4.50 12.54
N ILE A 74 3.14 -3.85 11.92
CA ILE A 74 2.73 -4.14 10.55
C ILE A 74 3.89 -3.85 9.58
N LYS A 75 4.57 -2.70 9.73
CA LYS A 75 5.76 -2.42 8.92
C LYS A 75 6.87 -3.47 9.06
N LYS A 76 7.09 -4.03 10.25
CA LYS A 76 8.08 -5.12 10.43
C LYS A 76 7.69 -6.37 9.65
N VAL A 77 6.43 -6.78 9.74
CA VAL A 77 5.90 -7.94 9.02
C VAL A 77 6.02 -7.73 7.51
N VAL A 78 5.61 -6.57 6.99
CA VAL A 78 5.70 -6.26 5.57
C VAL A 78 7.15 -6.26 5.07
N ARG A 79 8.11 -5.74 5.85
CA ARG A 79 9.54 -5.82 5.49
C ARG A 79 10.01 -7.27 5.32
N GLN A 80 9.61 -8.17 6.22
CA GLN A 80 9.98 -9.59 6.13
C GLN A 80 9.48 -10.21 4.83
N PHE A 81 8.23 -9.96 4.47
CA PHE A 81 7.67 -10.46 3.21
C PHE A 81 8.37 -9.86 1.98
N VAL A 82 8.62 -8.55 1.96
CA VAL A 82 9.35 -7.90 0.86
C VAL A 82 10.77 -8.42 0.73
N SER A 83 11.46 -8.67 1.85
CA SER A 83 12.79 -9.29 1.83
C SER A 83 12.77 -10.68 1.21
N LEU A 84 11.79 -11.53 1.57
CA LEU A 84 11.64 -12.86 0.96
C LEU A 84 11.37 -12.80 -0.55
N MET A 85 10.64 -11.79 -1.03
CA MET A 85 10.37 -11.63 -2.46
C MET A 85 11.59 -11.17 -3.26
N ASN A 86 12.52 -10.43 -2.65
CA ASN A 86 13.73 -9.93 -3.32
C ASN A 86 14.88 -10.95 -3.35
N GLU A 87 14.74 -12.09 -2.67
CA GLU A 87 15.71 -13.19 -2.68
C GLU A 87 15.51 -14.18 -3.86
N PHE A 88 14.50 -13.93 -4.72
CA PHE A 88 14.20 -14.68 -5.94
C PHE A 88 14.37 -13.80 -7.19
#